data_AF-A0A563VUB9-F1
#
_entry.id   AF-A0A563VUB9-F1
#
_cell.length_a   1.000
_cell.length_b   1.000
_cell.length_c   1.000
_cell.angle_alpha   90.00
_cell.angle_beta   90.00
_cell.angle_gamma   90.00
#
_symmetry.space_group_name_H-M   'P 1'
#
loop_
_entity.id
_entity.type
_entity.pdbx_description
1 polymer ?
#
loop_
_entity_poly.entity_id
_entity_poly.type
_entity_poly.pdbx_seq_one_letter_code
_entity_poly.pdbx_strand_id
1 'polypeptide(L)'
;MQLGNDEYVFIKENYLNTIGNLTLSGNNGKLGNKTFSDKRDLKEAGYKDSKLWLNKYLSTLGKWDKAEIEKRFDRIAERFLKIWEYPTIDVLDETDNGEINIFEAEDPKYKKLEYAIFFDQKIKVTQVTKLYVEVFKRLFEIQPETFFTTDLGARIGLAKNSDENGLRQAVSINDTYFIESNIDNNGKFDRIKQALIILKFEDELTIKYAKN
;
A
#
# COMPACT_ATOMS: atom_id res chain seq x y z
N MET A 1 -36.37 21.86 22.09
CA MET A 1 -35.64 21.60 23.35
C MET A 1 -34.23 22.11 23.16
N GLN A 2 -33.75 22.98 24.05
CA GLN A 2 -32.36 23.44 24.05
C GLN A 2 -31.56 22.52 24.98
N LEU A 3 -30.34 22.15 24.56
CA LEU A 3 -29.41 21.37 25.38
C LEU A 3 -28.95 22.22 26.57
N GLY A 4 -28.66 21.58 27.70
CA GLY A 4 -27.95 22.24 28.80
C GLY A 4 -26.54 22.67 28.35
N ASN A 5 -25.97 23.70 28.98
CA ASN A 5 -24.65 24.22 28.62
C ASN A 5 -23.55 23.15 28.68
N ASP A 6 -23.55 22.33 29.73
CA ASP A 6 -22.55 21.28 29.93
C ASP A 6 -22.68 20.16 28.87
N GLU A 7 -23.91 19.78 28.53
CA GLU A 7 -24.19 18.78 27.49
C GLU A 7 -23.77 19.30 26.10
N TYR A 8 -24.01 20.58 25.82
CA TYR A 8 -23.56 21.22 24.60
C TYR A 8 -22.03 21.21 24.48
N VAL A 9 -21.31 21.61 25.55
CA VAL A 9 -19.83 21.58 25.57
C VAL A 9 -19.32 20.16 25.35
N PHE A 10 -19.89 19.18 26.06
CA PHE A 10 -19.50 17.78 25.93
C PHE A 10 -19.69 17.25 24.49
N ILE A 11 -20.85 17.50 23.87
CA ILE A 11 -21.12 17.10 22.48
C ILE A 11 -20.16 17.79 21.51
N LYS A 12 -19.90 19.08 21.71
CA LYS A 12 -18.99 19.85 20.86
C LYS A 12 -17.55 19.31 20.92
N GLU A 13 -17.06 18.96 22.10
CA GLU A 13 -15.67 18.49 22.26
C GLU A 13 -15.48 17.05 21.78
N ASN A 14 -16.47 16.17 22.01
CA ASN A 14 -16.31 14.73 21.77
C ASN A 14 -16.94 14.25 20.45
N TYR A 15 -18.01 14.90 19.98
CA TYR A 15 -18.81 14.39 18.85
C TYR A 15 -18.75 15.27 17.61
N LEU A 16 -18.29 16.53 17.68
CA LEU A 16 -18.30 17.45 16.53
C LEU A 16 -17.62 16.85 15.29
N ASN A 17 -16.46 16.24 15.47
CA ASN A 17 -15.64 15.66 14.40
C ASN A 17 -15.82 14.13 14.31
N THR A 18 -17.06 13.65 14.44
CA THR A 18 -17.38 12.22 14.31
C THR A 18 -18.32 11.99 13.13
N ILE A 19 -18.31 10.76 12.61
CA ILE A 19 -19.20 10.37 11.50
C ILE A 19 -20.69 10.53 11.85
N GLY A 20 -21.05 10.41 13.15
CA GLY A 20 -22.39 10.69 13.64
C GLY A 20 -22.85 12.14 13.42
N ASN A 21 -21.92 13.10 13.34
CA ASN A 21 -22.22 14.51 13.04
C ASN A 21 -21.90 14.94 11.60
N LEU A 22 -21.35 14.03 10.78
CA LEU A 22 -21.04 14.32 9.38
C LEU A 22 -22.33 14.61 8.60
N THR A 23 -22.40 15.73 7.90
CA THR A 23 -23.47 16.02 6.94
C THR A 23 -22.84 16.47 5.63
N LEU A 24 -23.44 16.10 4.51
CA LEU A 24 -23.05 16.60 3.20
C LEU A 24 -24.11 17.59 2.76
N SER A 25 -23.73 18.86 2.57
CA SER A 25 -24.65 19.93 2.21
C SER A 25 -23.95 20.99 1.37
N GLY A 26 -24.61 21.44 0.30
CA GLY A 26 -24.23 22.65 -0.44
C GLY A 26 -24.80 23.93 0.17
N ASN A 27 -25.49 23.84 1.31
CA ASN A 27 -26.26 24.92 1.93
C ASN A 27 -25.74 25.31 3.32
N ASN A 28 -24.46 25.03 3.63
CA ASN A 28 -23.86 25.27 4.95
C ASN A 28 -24.06 26.73 5.42
N GLY A 29 -23.94 27.70 4.51
CA GLY A 29 -24.18 29.12 4.82
C GLY A 29 -25.62 29.43 5.25
N LYS A 30 -26.62 28.78 4.65
CA LYS A 30 -28.05 28.96 5.00
C LYS A 30 -28.40 28.29 6.34
N LEU A 31 -27.79 27.14 6.64
CA LEU A 31 -28.00 26.39 7.88
C LEU A 31 -27.36 27.11 9.09
N GLY A 32 -26.12 27.58 8.94
CA GLY A 32 -25.41 28.39 9.95
C GLY A 32 -25.41 27.82 11.37
N ASN A 33 -25.56 28.70 12.37
CA ASN A 33 -25.67 28.34 13.80
C ASN A 33 -27.12 28.24 14.29
N LYS A 34 -28.07 27.96 13.39
CA LYS A 34 -29.48 27.77 13.76
C LYS A 34 -29.69 26.55 14.66
N THR A 35 -30.82 26.51 15.37
CA THR A 35 -31.19 25.33 16.17
C THR A 35 -31.37 24.12 15.28
N PHE A 36 -31.30 22.92 15.84
CA PHE A 36 -31.52 21.69 15.07
C PHE A 36 -32.88 21.69 14.35
N SER A 37 -33.96 22.05 15.03
CA SER A 37 -35.30 22.09 14.44
C SER A 37 -35.36 23.06 13.26
N ASP A 38 -34.76 24.24 13.39
CA ASP A 38 -34.69 25.21 12.31
C ASP A 38 -33.87 24.68 11.13
N LYS A 39 -32.72 24.05 11.38
CA LYS A 39 -31.90 23.41 10.34
C LYS A 39 -32.63 22.28 9.64
N ARG A 40 -33.41 21.49 10.39
CA ARG A 40 -34.18 20.37 9.86
C ARG A 40 -35.30 20.85 8.94
N ASP A 41 -36.04 21.87 9.36
CA ASP A 41 -37.26 22.35 8.71
C ASP A 41 -37.04 23.54 7.76
N LEU A 42 -35.80 23.99 7.58
CA LEU A 42 -35.47 25.10 6.68
C LEU A 42 -35.89 24.76 5.25
N LYS A 43 -36.78 25.56 4.67
CA LYS A 43 -37.24 25.37 3.29
C LYS A 43 -36.07 25.45 2.30
N GLU A 44 -36.04 24.54 1.33
CA GLU A 44 -35.05 24.38 0.24
C GLU A 44 -33.62 24.03 0.67
N ALA A 45 -33.29 24.15 1.95
CA ALA A 45 -31.92 24.00 2.45
C ALA A 45 -31.79 23.07 3.65
N GLY A 46 -32.90 22.73 4.30
CA GLY A 46 -32.94 21.94 5.51
C GLY A 46 -32.80 20.44 5.27
N TYR A 47 -32.61 19.70 6.36
CA TYR A 47 -32.41 18.26 6.28
C TYR A 47 -33.63 17.51 5.72
N LYS A 48 -34.85 18.03 5.92
CA LYS A 48 -36.09 17.48 5.30
C LYS A 48 -36.10 17.56 3.78
N ASP A 49 -35.50 18.60 3.21
CA ASP A 49 -35.45 18.81 1.76
C ASP A 49 -34.19 18.19 1.14
N SER A 50 -33.32 17.58 1.95
CA SER A 50 -32.09 16.95 1.48
C SER A 50 -32.40 15.62 0.78
N LYS A 51 -31.93 15.48 -0.46
CA LYS A 51 -32.02 14.23 -1.23
C LYS A 51 -30.94 13.21 -0.87
N LEU A 52 -29.98 13.58 -0.02
CA LEU A 52 -28.84 12.74 0.33
C LEU A 52 -29.22 11.77 1.43
N TRP A 53 -28.94 10.48 1.20
CA TRP A 53 -29.21 9.42 2.18
C TRP A 53 -28.62 9.73 3.57
N LEU A 54 -27.41 10.32 3.59
CA LEU A 54 -26.70 10.67 4.82
C LEU A 54 -27.51 11.59 5.75
N ASN A 55 -28.33 12.48 5.19
CA ASN A 55 -29.11 13.45 5.95
C ASN A 55 -30.55 12.99 6.22
N LYS A 56 -31.00 11.90 5.57
CA LYS A 56 -32.39 11.41 5.68
C LYS A 56 -32.77 10.98 7.10
N TYR A 57 -31.81 10.54 7.91
CA TYR A 57 -32.07 10.26 9.32
C TYR A 57 -32.37 11.54 10.11
N LEU A 58 -31.65 12.63 9.84
CA LEU A 58 -31.84 13.91 10.53
C LEU A 58 -33.23 14.51 10.26
N SER A 59 -33.81 14.28 9.09
CA SER A 59 -35.15 14.79 8.75
C SER A 59 -36.27 14.23 9.61
N THR A 60 -36.08 13.04 10.19
CA THR A 60 -37.12 12.35 10.97
C THR A 60 -37.06 12.63 12.47
N LEU A 61 -35.99 13.23 12.96
CA LEU A 61 -35.77 13.41 14.40
C LEU A 61 -36.40 14.68 14.94
N GLY A 62 -36.95 14.61 16.16
CA GLY A 62 -37.47 15.77 16.89
C GLY A 62 -36.41 16.59 17.64
N LYS A 63 -35.24 16.00 17.89
CA LYS A 63 -34.14 16.57 18.68
C LYS A 63 -32.79 16.04 18.17
N TRP A 64 -31.73 16.72 18.57
CA TRP A 64 -30.35 16.33 18.26
C TRP A 64 -29.52 16.41 19.54
N ASP A 65 -29.45 15.28 20.24
CA ASP A 65 -28.71 15.10 21.48
C ASP A 65 -27.70 13.94 21.32
N LYS A 66 -26.94 13.65 22.38
CA LYS A 66 -25.95 12.57 22.39
C LYS A 66 -26.53 11.24 21.91
N ALA A 67 -27.70 10.85 22.42
CA ALA A 67 -28.32 9.57 22.10
C ALA A 67 -28.67 9.46 20.61
N GLU A 68 -29.14 10.53 19.99
CA GLU A 68 -29.42 10.52 18.54
C GLU A 68 -28.16 10.55 17.68
N ILE A 69 -27.07 11.16 18.17
CA ILE A 69 -25.76 11.12 17.49
C ILE A 69 -25.20 9.69 17.50
N GLU A 70 -25.25 9.00 18.64
CA GLU A 70 -24.77 7.61 18.78
C GLU A 70 -25.57 6.64 17.92
N LYS A 71 -26.92 6.74 17.93
CA LYS A 71 -27.75 5.95 17.02
C LYS A 71 -27.44 6.21 15.55
N ARG A 72 -27.15 7.47 15.18
CA ARG A 72 -26.77 7.80 13.80
C ARG A 72 -25.42 7.20 13.45
N PHE A 73 -24.46 7.22 14.37
CA PHE A 73 -23.16 6.59 14.20
C PHE A 73 -23.31 5.11 13.84
N ASP A 74 -24.05 4.35 14.65
CA ASP A 74 -24.24 2.90 14.43
C ASP A 74 -24.82 2.60 13.05
N ARG A 75 -25.82 3.38 12.63
CA ARG A 75 -26.46 3.22 11.30
C ARG A 75 -25.51 3.48 10.14
N ILE A 76 -24.62 4.47 10.28
CA ILE A 76 -23.64 4.77 9.23
C ILE A 76 -22.54 3.70 9.23
N ALA A 77 -22.05 3.32 10.42
CA ALA A 77 -21.02 2.30 10.58
C ALA A 77 -21.45 0.95 10.00
N GLU A 78 -22.67 0.49 10.31
CA GLU A 78 -23.23 -0.75 9.78
C GLU A 78 -23.29 -0.73 8.25
N ARG A 79 -23.71 0.40 7.66
CA ARG A 79 -23.72 0.54 6.20
C ARG A 79 -22.31 0.54 5.62
N PHE A 80 -21.36 1.21 6.27
CA PHE A 80 -19.99 1.28 5.79
C PHE A 80 -19.34 -0.11 5.75
N LEU A 81 -19.55 -0.91 6.80
CA LEU A 81 -19.04 -2.28 6.89
C LEU A 81 -19.64 -3.22 5.84
N LYS A 82 -20.91 -3.02 5.44
CA LYS A 82 -21.53 -3.77 4.33
C LYS A 82 -21.04 -3.38 2.95
N ILE A 83 -20.52 -2.16 2.80
CA ILE A 83 -19.94 -1.71 1.53
C ILE A 83 -18.51 -2.23 1.44
N TRP A 84 -17.69 -1.95 2.46
CA TRP A 84 -16.31 -2.44 2.61
C TRP A 84 -16.25 -3.68 3.49
N GLU A 85 -16.86 -4.75 2.99
CA GLU A 85 -16.66 -6.08 3.57
C GLU A 85 -15.21 -6.53 3.33
N TYR A 86 -14.63 -7.22 4.31
CA TYR A 86 -13.32 -7.83 4.13
C TYR A 86 -13.42 -8.87 3.00
N PRO A 87 -12.49 -8.88 2.03
CA PRO A 87 -12.54 -9.87 0.96
C PRO A 87 -12.42 -11.28 1.56
N THR A 88 -13.28 -12.19 1.14
CA THR A 88 -13.05 -13.61 1.40
C THR A 88 -11.85 -14.03 0.58
N ILE A 89 -10.72 -14.28 1.24
CA ILE A 89 -9.52 -14.83 0.60
C ILE A 89 -9.65 -16.35 0.71
N ASP A 90 -9.99 -16.98 -0.41
CA ASP A 90 -9.74 -18.40 -0.55
C ASP A 90 -8.23 -18.56 -0.65
N VAL A 91 -7.58 -18.86 0.48
CA VAL A 91 -6.23 -19.38 0.48
C VAL A 91 -6.35 -20.77 -0.13
N LEU A 92 -6.27 -20.82 -1.47
CA LEU A 92 -5.96 -22.06 -2.14
C LEU A 92 -4.67 -22.53 -1.50
N ASP A 93 -4.75 -23.62 -0.73
CA ASP A 93 -3.55 -24.35 -0.29
C ASP A 93 -2.63 -24.37 -1.50
N GLU A 94 -1.48 -23.70 -1.37
CA GLU A 94 -0.49 -23.66 -2.42
C GLU A 94 -0.21 -25.13 -2.76
N THR A 95 -0.75 -25.60 -3.89
CA THR A 95 -0.18 -26.76 -4.55
C THR A 95 1.28 -26.39 -4.68
N ASP A 96 2.15 -27.05 -3.92
CA ASP A 96 3.58 -26.78 -3.86
C ASP A 96 4.10 -26.60 -5.29
N ASN A 97 4.14 -25.33 -5.71
CA ASN A 97 4.48 -24.96 -7.06
C ASN A 97 6.01 -24.94 -7.17
N GLY A 98 6.76 -25.35 -6.12
CA GLY A 98 8.21 -25.25 -6.02
C GLY A 98 8.72 -23.81 -6.01
N GLU A 99 7.83 -22.85 -5.71
CA GLU A 99 8.18 -21.45 -5.54
C GLU A 99 8.71 -21.25 -4.13
N ILE A 100 9.94 -20.73 -4.03
CA ILE A 100 10.63 -20.54 -2.76
C ILE A 100 11.20 -19.13 -2.71
N ASN A 101 11.08 -18.49 -1.55
CA ASN A 101 11.72 -17.21 -1.33
C ASN A 101 13.24 -17.37 -1.53
N ILE A 102 13.91 -16.40 -2.18
CA ILE A 102 15.34 -16.49 -2.48
C ILE A 102 16.20 -16.71 -1.22
N PHE A 103 15.78 -16.21 -0.05
CA PHE A 103 16.47 -16.39 1.21
C PHE A 103 16.46 -17.84 1.68
N GLU A 104 15.38 -18.57 1.40
CA GLU A 104 15.19 -19.99 1.70
C GLU A 104 15.69 -20.91 0.58
N ALA A 105 16.03 -20.35 -0.59
CA ALA A 105 16.50 -21.11 -1.73
C ALA A 105 17.84 -21.82 -1.46
N GLU A 106 17.88 -23.10 -1.85
CA GLU A 106 19.11 -23.88 -1.92
C GLU A 106 20.13 -23.28 -2.91
N ASP A 107 21.38 -23.74 -2.80
CA ASP A 107 22.50 -23.33 -3.66
C ASP A 107 22.11 -23.43 -5.17
N PRO A 108 22.21 -22.34 -5.95
CA PRO A 108 21.88 -22.31 -7.37
C PRO A 108 22.87 -23.06 -8.27
N LYS A 109 23.97 -23.59 -7.75
CA LYS A 109 24.99 -24.30 -8.53
C LYS A 109 24.40 -25.56 -9.15
N TYR A 110 24.65 -25.73 -10.44
CA TYR A 110 24.10 -26.82 -11.26
C TYR A 110 22.57 -26.83 -11.41
N LYS A 111 21.86 -25.80 -10.93
CA LYS A 111 20.42 -25.64 -11.09
C LYS A 111 20.11 -24.59 -12.14
N LYS A 112 18.99 -24.77 -12.85
CA LYS A 112 18.42 -23.77 -13.74
C LYS A 112 17.14 -23.22 -13.13
N LEU A 113 16.87 -21.96 -13.39
CA LEU A 113 15.59 -21.35 -13.02
C LEU A 113 14.53 -21.70 -14.07
N GLU A 114 13.28 -21.85 -13.65
CA GLU A 114 12.13 -21.85 -14.55
C GLU A 114 11.63 -20.42 -14.73
N TYR A 115 11.48 -19.70 -13.60
CA TYR A 115 11.16 -18.28 -13.53
C TYR A 115 11.49 -17.73 -12.13
N ALA A 116 11.38 -16.42 -11.99
CA ALA A 116 11.30 -15.73 -10.71
C ALA A 116 10.04 -14.86 -10.65
N ILE A 117 9.62 -14.48 -9.47
CA ILE A 117 8.56 -13.50 -9.20
C ILE A 117 9.21 -12.41 -8.38
N PHE A 118 9.15 -11.17 -8.87
CA PHE A 118 9.70 -10.02 -8.18
C PHE A 118 8.66 -8.91 -8.14
N PHE A 119 8.26 -8.46 -6.93
CA PHE A 119 7.12 -7.54 -6.74
C PHE A 119 5.86 -8.02 -7.47
N ASP A 120 5.44 -9.26 -7.23
CA ASP A 120 4.30 -9.94 -7.88
C ASP A 120 4.38 -10.05 -9.41
N GLN A 121 5.50 -9.68 -10.02
CA GLN A 121 5.69 -9.77 -11.47
C GLN A 121 6.53 -10.97 -11.85
N LYS A 122 5.97 -11.83 -12.70
CA LYS A 122 6.66 -13.02 -13.20
C LYS A 122 7.75 -12.65 -14.21
N ILE A 123 8.99 -12.98 -13.87
CA ILE A 123 10.18 -12.82 -14.70
C ILE A 123 10.58 -14.18 -15.27
N LYS A 124 10.44 -14.35 -16.59
CA LYS A 124 10.86 -15.58 -17.29
C LYS A 124 12.38 -15.59 -17.52
N VAL A 125 13.13 -16.03 -16.51
CA VAL A 125 14.59 -16.18 -16.56
C VAL A 125 15.01 -17.59 -16.21
N THR A 126 15.97 -18.14 -16.98
CA THR A 126 16.51 -19.49 -16.77
C THR A 126 17.92 -19.52 -16.20
N GLN A 127 18.62 -18.38 -16.29
CA GLN A 127 20.01 -18.23 -15.86
C GLN A 127 20.08 -17.25 -14.69
N VAL A 128 20.87 -17.59 -13.68
CA VAL A 128 21.11 -16.73 -12.50
C VAL A 128 21.69 -15.37 -12.89
N THR A 129 22.58 -15.32 -13.88
CA THR A 129 23.10 -14.03 -14.39
C THR A 129 21.99 -13.13 -14.94
N LYS A 130 20.99 -13.69 -15.62
CA LYS A 130 19.85 -12.90 -16.13
C LYS A 130 18.94 -12.43 -15.00
N LEU A 131 18.69 -13.29 -14.00
CA LEU A 131 17.96 -12.90 -12.79
C LEU A 131 18.66 -11.74 -12.08
N TYR A 132 19.97 -11.86 -11.86
CA TYR A 132 20.80 -10.85 -11.22
C TYR A 132 20.68 -9.48 -11.89
N VAL A 133 20.84 -9.43 -13.22
CA VAL A 133 20.74 -8.18 -13.98
C VAL A 133 19.34 -7.59 -13.90
N GLU A 134 18.30 -8.41 -14.06
CA GLU A 134 16.90 -7.94 -14.04
C GLU A 134 16.50 -7.40 -12.67
N VAL A 135 16.91 -8.08 -11.59
CA VAL A 135 16.66 -7.63 -10.21
C VAL A 135 17.36 -6.31 -9.96
N PHE A 136 18.66 -6.18 -10.31
CA PHE A 136 19.40 -4.95 -10.08
C PHE A 136 18.93 -3.78 -10.95
N LYS A 137 18.49 -4.04 -12.18
CA LYS A 137 17.83 -3.04 -13.03
C LYS A 137 16.59 -2.47 -12.34
N ARG A 138 15.69 -3.34 -11.87
CA ARG A 138 14.45 -2.93 -11.20
C ARG A 138 14.71 -2.25 -9.86
N LEU A 139 15.62 -2.77 -9.04
CA LEU A 139 16.02 -2.14 -7.78
C LEU A 139 16.57 -0.72 -8.02
N PHE A 140 17.37 -0.53 -9.06
CA PHE A 140 17.90 0.78 -9.41
C PHE A 140 16.80 1.74 -9.91
N GLU A 141 15.81 1.24 -10.64
CA GLU A 141 14.64 2.03 -11.06
C GLU A 141 13.77 2.47 -9.86
N ILE A 142 13.62 1.60 -8.85
CA ILE A 142 12.81 1.87 -7.66
C ILE A 142 13.51 2.85 -6.72
N GLN A 143 14.79 2.61 -6.40
CA GLN A 143 15.51 3.38 -5.40
C GLN A 143 16.99 3.59 -5.78
N PRO A 144 17.28 4.46 -6.76
CA PRO A 144 18.63 4.67 -7.26
C PRO A 144 19.57 5.24 -6.21
N GLU A 145 19.08 6.06 -5.28
CA GLU A 145 19.91 6.71 -4.26
C GLU A 145 20.61 5.70 -3.35
N THR A 146 19.96 4.57 -3.04
CA THR A 146 20.51 3.53 -2.16
C THR A 146 21.82 2.94 -2.71
N PHE A 147 21.98 2.94 -4.04
CA PHE A 147 23.19 2.46 -4.69
C PHE A 147 24.40 3.39 -4.49
N PHE A 148 24.16 4.66 -4.17
CA PHE A 148 25.20 5.67 -3.98
C PHE A 148 25.39 6.07 -2.50
N THR A 149 24.33 5.96 -1.68
CA THR A 149 24.38 6.31 -0.25
C THR A 149 24.82 5.15 0.63
N THR A 150 24.84 3.93 0.11
CA THR A 150 25.26 2.72 0.82
C THR A 150 26.41 2.02 0.12
N ASP A 151 26.97 0.99 0.75
CA ASP A 151 28.02 0.15 0.19
C ASP A 151 27.56 -0.70 -1.01
N LEU A 152 26.26 -0.66 -1.36
CA LEU A 152 25.67 -1.49 -2.40
C LEU A 152 26.34 -1.27 -3.77
N GLY A 153 26.56 -0.02 -4.16
CA GLY A 153 27.21 0.31 -5.44
C GLY A 153 28.62 -0.24 -5.55
N ALA A 154 29.42 -0.13 -4.48
CA ALA A 154 30.78 -0.68 -4.44
C ALA A 154 30.78 -2.22 -4.55
N ARG A 155 29.84 -2.88 -3.87
CA ARG A 155 29.74 -4.35 -3.83
C ARG A 155 29.39 -4.97 -5.18
N ILE A 156 28.54 -4.32 -5.95
CA ILE A 156 28.11 -4.80 -7.27
C ILE A 156 29.02 -4.29 -8.41
N GLY A 157 30.04 -3.48 -8.10
CA GLY A 157 30.89 -2.87 -9.10
C GLY A 157 30.14 -1.87 -9.98
N LEU A 158 29.32 -1.00 -9.38
CA LEU A 158 28.59 0.03 -10.10
C LEU A 158 29.57 1.03 -10.74
N ALA A 159 29.51 1.18 -12.07
CA ALA A 159 30.36 2.09 -12.84
C ALA A 159 29.53 2.85 -13.88
N LYS A 160 29.98 4.06 -14.26
CA LYS A 160 29.32 4.85 -15.32
C LYS A 160 29.80 4.47 -16.72
N ASN A 161 30.99 3.88 -16.83
CA ASN A 161 31.57 3.40 -18.09
C ASN A 161 32.00 1.94 -17.95
N SER A 162 32.01 1.18 -19.05
CA SER A 162 32.46 -0.23 -19.07
C SER A 162 33.90 -0.41 -18.59
N ASP A 163 34.72 0.64 -18.71
CA ASP A 163 36.16 0.62 -18.44
C ASP A 163 36.51 1.28 -17.09
N GLU A 164 35.54 1.95 -16.45
CA GLU A 164 35.70 2.45 -15.08
C GLU A 164 35.59 1.28 -14.10
N ASN A 165 36.45 1.27 -13.08
CA ASN A 165 36.52 0.26 -12.01
C ASN A 165 37.04 -1.14 -12.39
N GLY A 166 37.57 -1.34 -13.60
CA GLY A 166 38.23 -2.61 -13.96
C GLY A 166 37.28 -3.81 -13.97
N LEU A 167 36.04 -3.58 -14.39
CA LEU A 167 35.02 -4.62 -14.52
C LEU A 167 35.49 -5.70 -15.50
N ARG A 168 35.48 -6.95 -15.05
CA ARG A 168 35.84 -8.10 -15.89
C ARG A 168 34.72 -8.44 -16.86
N GLN A 169 33.46 -8.25 -16.47
CA GLN A 169 32.30 -8.38 -17.35
C GLN A 169 31.20 -7.38 -16.95
N ALA A 170 31.27 -6.19 -17.55
CA ALA A 170 30.27 -5.13 -17.35
C ALA A 170 28.93 -5.48 -18.03
N VAL A 171 27.82 -5.32 -17.29
CA VAL A 171 26.46 -5.42 -17.83
C VAL A 171 25.67 -4.17 -17.49
N SER A 172 25.00 -3.59 -18.47
CA SER A 172 24.18 -2.38 -18.31
C SER A 172 22.92 -2.67 -17.49
N ILE A 173 22.67 -1.88 -16.46
CA ILE A 173 21.38 -1.87 -15.73
C ILE A 173 20.45 -0.75 -16.23
N ASN A 174 21.01 0.31 -16.82
CA ASN A 174 20.29 1.35 -17.56
C ASN A 174 21.23 1.99 -18.59
N ASP A 175 20.82 3.12 -19.18
CA ASP A 175 21.59 3.82 -20.23
C ASP A 175 22.93 4.41 -19.74
N THR A 176 23.09 4.60 -18.42
CA THR A 176 24.24 5.29 -17.82
C THR A 176 25.12 4.39 -16.97
N TYR A 177 24.59 3.31 -16.40
CA TYR A 177 25.24 2.55 -15.34
C TYR A 177 25.38 1.07 -15.69
N PHE A 178 26.52 0.52 -15.31
CA PHE A 178 26.93 -0.87 -15.48
C PHE A 178 27.25 -1.50 -14.13
N ILE A 179 27.08 -2.82 -14.04
CA ILE A 179 27.46 -3.62 -12.87
C ILE A 179 28.37 -4.77 -13.28
N GLU A 180 29.16 -5.29 -12.34
CA GLU A 180 29.96 -6.51 -12.53
C GLU A 180 29.06 -7.73 -12.59
N SER A 181 29.30 -8.61 -13.56
CA SER A 181 28.58 -9.88 -13.73
C SER A 181 29.50 -11.11 -13.72
N ASN A 182 30.83 -10.94 -13.76
CA ASN A 182 31.83 -12.00 -13.65
C ASN A 182 32.01 -12.44 -12.19
N ILE A 183 30.94 -13.02 -11.66
CA ILE A 183 30.79 -13.54 -10.32
C ILE A 183 30.15 -14.93 -10.46
N ASP A 184 30.45 -15.86 -9.57
CA ASP A 184 29.74 -17.14 -9.52
C ASP A 184 28.25 -16.98 -9.12
N ASN A 185 27.46 -18.03 -9.31
CA ASN A 185 26.01 -17.95 -9.05
C ASN A 185 25.70 -17.68 -7.56
N ASN A 186 26.52 -18.20 -6.65
CA ASN A 186 26.38 -17.97 -5.21
C ASN A 186 26.65 -16.51 -4.86
N GLY A 187 27.76 -15.95 -5.35
CA GLY A 187 28.06 -14.53 -5.15
C GLY A 187 27.03 -13.59 -5.80
N LYS A 188 26.29 -14.03 -6.83
CA LYS A 188 25.15 -13.29 -7.38
C LYS A 188 23.94 -13.34 -6.44
N PHE A 189 23.58 -14.51 -5.93
CA PHE A 189 22.49 -14.67 -4.95
C PHE A 189 22.77 -13.86 -3.68
N ASP A 190 23.99 -13.93 -3.15
CA ASP A 190 24.38 -13.20 -1.93
C ASP A 190 24.25 -11.69 -2.11
N ARG A 191 24.68 -11.16 -3.27
CA ARG A 191 24.54 -9.74 -3.60
C ARG A 191 23.07 -9.33 -3.73
N ILE A 192 22.23 -10.16 -4.34
CA ILE A 192 20.79 -9.93 -4.43
C ILE A 192 20.19 -9.88 -3.01
N LYS A 193 20.44 -10.90 -2.18
CA LYS A 193 19.95 -10.96 -0.79
C LYS A 193 20.37 -9.73 0.01
N GLN A 194 21.63 -9.31 -0.09
CA GLN A 194 22.12 -8.10 0.56
C GLN A 194 21.38 -6.84 0.08
N ALA A 195 21.16 -6.70 -1.22
CA ALA A 195 20.40 -5.58 -1.77
C ALA A 195 18.97 -5.56 -1.22
N LEU A 196 18.28 -6.70 -1.24
CA LEU A 196 16.92 -6.81 -0.70
C LEU A 196 16.86 -6.44 0.79
N ILE A 197 17.82 -6.87 1.61
CA ILE A 197 17.89 -6.45 3.03
C ILE A 197 18.07 -4.93 3.17
N ILE A 198 18.99 -4.34 2.40
CA ILE A 198 19.28 -2.89 2.49
C ILE A 198 18.04 -2.07 2.11
N LEU A 199 17.28 -2.52 1.11
CA LEU A 199 16.06 -1.86 0.65
C LEU A 199 14.79 -2.29 1.40
N LYS A 200 14.86 -3.27 2.31
CA LYS A 200 13.73 -3.86 3.05
C LYS A 200 12.69 -4.56 2.14
N PHE A 201 13.17 -5.36 1.20
CA PHE A 201 12.40 -6.11 0.20
C PHE A 201 12.63 -7.62 0.29
N GLU A 202 12.83 -8.15 1.50
CA GLU A 202 13.17 -9.56 1.72
C GLU A 202 12.09 -10.53 1.22
N ASP A 203 10.82 -10.14 1.30
CA ASP A 203 9.67 -10.96 0.90
C ASP A 203 9.33 -10.84 -0.60
N GLU A 204 9.99 -9.93 -1.32
CA GLU A 204 9.57 -9.52 -2.66
C GLU A 204 10.14 -10.39 -3.79
N LEU A 205 11.10 -11.27 -3.50
CA LEU A 205 11.76 -12.11 -4.51
C LEU A 205 11.61 -13.62 -4.22
N THR A 206 10.79 -14.25 -5.05
CA THR A 206 10.55 -15.69 -5.06
C THR A 206 11.12 -16.28 -6.35
N ILE A 207 11.71 -17.47 -6.28
CA ILE A 207 12.27 -18.18 -7.43
C ILE A 207 11.67 -19.57 -7.54
N LYS A 208 11.66 -20.10 -8.76
CA LYS A 208 11.38 -21.51 -9.01
C LYS A 208 12.50 -22.14 -9.82
N TYR A 209 13.04 -23.24 -9.33
CA TYR A 209 13.99 -24.05 -10.08
C TYR A 209 13.25 -24.91 -11.12
N ALA A 210 13.83 -25.06 -12.31
CA ALA A 210 13.35 -26.00 -13.29
C ALA A 210 13.51 -27.43 -12.76
N LYS A 211 12.50 -28.29 -12.99
CA LYS A 211 12.62 -29.72 -12.70
C LYS A 211 13.73 -30.31 -13.60
N ASN A 212 14.66 -31.03 -12.97
CA ASN A 212 15.75 -31.73 -13.67
C ASN A 212 15.23 -32.81 -14.61
#